data_AF-A0A1V4EHB6-F1
#
_entry.id   AF-A0A1V4EHB6-F1
#
_cell.length_a   1.000
_cell.length_b   1.000
_cell.length_c   1.000
_cell.angle_alpha   90.00
_cell.angle_beta   90.00
_cell.angle_gamma   90.00
#
_symmetry.space_group_name_H-M   'P 1'
#
loop_
_entity.id
_entity.type
_entity.pdbx_description
1 polymer ?
#
loop_
_entity_poly.entity_id
_entity_poly.type
_entity_poly.pdbx_seq_one_letter_code
_entity_poly.pdbx_strand_id
1 'polypeptide(L)'
;MAEREFTINLTQDQALVLSDWLDRVIGTAEFDDLVGEDRAVWSPIHLIAGTLETSLVEVFMPDYSGRLDAARKRLLQTLGELGRSVDKS
;
A
#
# COMPACT_ATOMS: atom_id res chain seq x y z
N MET A 1 -6.45 13.84 26.99
CA MET A 1 -6.79 14.76 25.88
C MET A 1 -7.28 13.89 24.75
N ALA A 2 -8.39 14.23 24.07
CA ALA A 2 -8.81 13.44 22.92
C ALA A 2 -7.74 13.58 21.83
N GLU A 3 -7.10 12.48 21.45
CA GLU A 3 -6.19 12.46 20.31
C GLU A 3 -6.97 12.86 19.06
N ARG A 4 -6.35 13.71 18.23
CA ARG A 4 -6.97 14.14 16.98
C ARG A 4 -6.85 13.00 15.98
N GLU A 5 -7.99 12.41 15.62
CA GLU A 5 -8.03 11.39 14.58
C GLU A 5 -7.86 12.01 13.19
N PHE A 6 -7.15 11.31 12.31
CA PHE A 6 -6.97 11.67 10.91
C PHE A 6 -7.57 10.59 10.02
N THR A 7 -8.41 10.97 9.06
CA THR A 7 -9.03 10.05 8.11
C THR A 7 -8.34 10.12 6.75
N ILE A 8 -7.90 8.97 6.24
CA ILE A 8 -7.37 8.82 4.89
C ILE A 8 -8.39 8.01 4.08
N ASN A 9 -8.85 8.57 2.96
CA ASN A 9 -9.73 7.86 2.03
C ASN A 9 -8.90 7.33 0.86
N LEU A 10 -8.99 6.02 0.63
CA LEU A 10 -8.39 5.35 -0.52
C LEU A 10 -9.49 4.94 -1.50
N THR A 11 -9.24 5.09 -2.79
CA THR A 11 -10.05 4.41 -3.80
C THR A 11 -9.83 2.90 -3.70
N GLN A 12 -10.75 2.11 -4.23
CA GLN A 12 -10.61 0.66 -4.27
C GLN A 12 -9.31 0.23 -4.96
N ASP A 13 -8.92 0.89 -6.05
CA ASP A 13 -7.66 0.63 -6.74
C ASP A 13 -6.44 0.92 -5.86
N GLN A 14 -6.45 2.05 -5.13
CA GLN A 14 -5.37 2.41 -4.20
C GLN A 14 -5.26 1.40 -3.06
N ALA A 15 -6.40 1.00 -2.48
CA ALA A 15 -6.45 0.04 -1.40
C ALA A 15 -5.92 -1.34 -1.83
N LEU A 16 -6.33 -1.83 -3.00
CA LEU A 16 -5.86 -3.11 -3.55
C LEU A 16 -4.35 -3.12 -3.78
N VAL A 17 -3.83 -2.07 -4.43
CA VAL A 17 -2.39 -1.99 -4.76
C VAL A 17 -1.55 -1.81 -3.50
N LEU A 18 -1.99 -0.99 -2.55
CA LEU A 18 -1.28 -0.78 -1.30
C LEU A 18 -1.29 -2.06 -0.44
N SER A 19 -2.42 -2.75 -0.35
CA SER A 19 -2.52 -4.01 0.40
C SER A 19 -1.61 -5.09 -0.16
N ASP A 20 -1.62 -5.30 -1.49
CA ASP A 20 -0.73 -6.27 -2.15
C ASP A 20 0.74 -5.91 -1.96
N TRP A 21 1.09 -4.62 -2.01
CA TRP A 21 2.47 -4.19 -1.80
C TRP A 21 2.91 -4.42 -0.35
N LEU A 22 2.09 -4.02 0.64
CA LEU A 22 2.38 -4.22 2.06
C LEU A 22 2.57 -5.70 2.40
N ASP A 23 1.72 -6.58 1.89
CA ASP A 23 1.84 -8.04 2.09
C ASP A 23 3.18 -8.59 1.57
N ARG A 24 3.69 -8.04 0.46
CA ARG A 24 4.96 -8.49 -0.14
C ARG A 24 6.20 -7.93 0.55
N VAL A 25 6.13 -6.73 1.13
CA VAL A 25 7.31 -6.03 1.67
C VAL A 25 7.42 -6.13 3.19
N ILE A 26 6.31 -6.27 3.91
CA ILE A 26 6.37 -6.42 5.37
C ILE A 26 7.12 -7.73 5.71
N GLY A 27 8.11 -7.63 6.59
CA GLY A 27 8.94 -8.76 7.00
C GLY A 27 10.11 -9.08 6.06
N THR A 28 10.34 -8.28 5.01
CA THR A 28 11.60 -8.35 4.26
C THR A 28 12.67 -7.50 4.94
N ALA A 29 13.93 -7.92 4.81
CA ALA A 29 15.06 -7.19 5.39
C ALA A 29 15.17 -5.75 4.86
N GLU A 30 14.89 -5.55 3.57
CA GLU A 30 14.94 -4.23 2.94
C GLU A 30 13.89 -3.27 3.52
N PHE A 31 12.70 -3.77 3.84
CA PHE A 31 11.66 -2.96 4.45
C PHE A 31 11.96 -2.70 5.94
N ASP A 32 12.45 -3.71 6.65
CA ASP A 32 12.84 -3.58 8.05
C ASP A 32 14.00 -2.58 8.22
N ASP A 33 14.96 -2.57 7.30
CA ASP A 33 16.04 -1.58 7.28
C ASP A 33 15.50 -0.17 7.03
N LEU A 34 14.58 0.00 6.05
CA LEU A 34 13.96 1.29 5.73
C LEU A 34 13.15 1.86 6.91
N VAL A 35 12.32 1.04 7.56
CA VAL A 35 11.50 1.46 8.70
C VAL A 35 12.33 1.49 10.00
N GLY A 36 13.44 0.77 10.06
CA GLY A 36 14.38 0.75 11.18
C GLY A 36 15.03 2.10 11.47
N GLU A 37 15.12 2.99 10.47
CA GLU A 37 15.60 4.37 10.63
C GLU A 37 14.70 5.21 11.56
N ASP A 38 13.38 4.95 11.56
CA ASP A 38 12.42 5.50 12.51
C ASP A 38 11.36 4.47 12.90
N ARG A 39 11.63 3.78 14.02
CA ARG A 39 10.76 2.72 14.54
C ARG A 39 9.34 3.20 14.86
N ALA A 40 9.09 4.51 15.06
CA ALA A 40 7.75 5.01 15.32
C ALA A 40 6.81 4.84 14.10
N VAL A 41 7.38 4.78 12.89
CA VAL A 41 6.64 4.57 11.64
C VAL A 41 5.95 3.20 11.59
N TRP A 42 6.42 2.21 12.35
CA TRP A 42 5.74 0.91 12.46
C TRP A 42 4.29 1.02 12.93
N SER A 43 4.00 1.96 13.84
CA SER A 43 2.66 2.12 14.40
C SER A 43 1.59 2.45 13.32
N PRO A 44 1.74 3.53 12.52
CA PRO A 44 0.79 3.81 11.46
C PRO A 44 0.81 2.78 10.31
N ILE A 45 1.97 2.17 10.00
CA ILE A 45 2.04 1.13 8.97
C ILE A 45 1.24 -0.11 9.37
N HIS A 46 1.39 -0.59 10.61
CA HIS A 46 0.59 -1.71 11.12
C HIS A 46 -0.90 -1.39 11.16
N LEU A 47 -1.28 -0.17 11.55
CA LEU A 47 -2.67 0.27 11.52
C LEU A 47 -3.26 0.19 10.11
N ILE A 48 -2.55 0.72 9.11
CA ILE A 48 -2.99 0.70 7.71
C ILE A 48 -3.05 -0.74 7.19
N ALA A 49 -2.00 -1.54 7.39
CA ALA A 49 -1.95 -2.93 6.94
C ALA A 49 -3.10 -3.76 7.53
N GLY A 50 -3.30 -3.71 8.84
CA GLY A 50 -4.38 -4.44 9.50
C GLY A 50 -5.78 -3.94 9.10
N THR A 51 -5.94 -2.64 8.85
CA THR A 51 -7.21 -2.09 8.33
C THR A 51 -7.52 -2.63 6.94
N LEU A 52 -6.51 -2.68 6.05
CA LEU A 52 -6.68 -3.18 4.69
C LEU A 52 -6.93 -4.69 4.66
N GLU A 53 -6.17 -5.47 5.44
CA GLU A 53 -6.32 -6.92 5.56
C GLU A 53 -7.75 -7.30 5.99
N THR A 54 -8.33 -6.55 6.94
CA THR A 54 -9.67 -6.84 7.46
C THR A 54 -10.81 -6.29 6.61
N SER A 55 -10.55 -5.29 5.76
CA SER A 55 -11.59 -4.59 4.99
C SER A 55 -11.68 -5.02 3.52
N LEU A 56 -10.61 -5.57 2.94
CA LEU A 56 -10.56 -5.97 1.53
C LEU A 56 -10.86 -7.46 1.36
N VAL A 57 -12.10 -7.78 1.00
CA VAL A 57 -12.53 -9.17 0.75
C VAL A 57 -12.02 -9.67 -0.60
N GLU A 58 -11.70 -8.76 -1.51
CA GLU A 58 -11.28 -9.02 -2.88
C GLU A 58 -9.96 -9.80 -2.99
N VAL A 59 -9.10 -9.74 -1.96
CA VAL A 59 -7.86 -10.53 -1.90
C VAL A 59 -8.11 -12.03 -1.91
N PHE A 60 -9.32 -12.45 -1.52
CA PHE A 60 -9.73 -13.86 -1.52
C PHE A 60 -10.50 -14.25 -2.80
N MET A 61 -10.70 -13.33 -3.74
CA MET A 61 -11.43 -13.61 -4.97
C MET A 61 -10.54 -14.36 -5.99
N PRO A 62 -11.10 -15.31 -6.76
CA PRO A 62 -10.33 -16.09 -7.73
C PRO A 62 -9.78 -15.25 -8.90
N ASP A 63 -10.36 -14.07 -9.17
CA ASP A 63 -9.91 -13.12 -10.18
C ASP A 63 -9.05 -11.98 -9.60
N TYR A 64 -8.57 -12.12 -8.35
CA TYR A 64 -7.81 -11.08 -7.65
C TYR A 64 -6.63 -10.54 -8.45
N SER A 65 -5.84 -11.43 -9.07
CA SER A 65 -4.68 -11.04 -9.87
C SER A 65 -5.05 -10.12 -11.05
N GLY A 66 -6.13 -10.45 -11.76
CA GLY A 66 -6.64 -9.63 -12.86
C GLY A 66 -7.16 -8.27 -12.39
N ARG A 67 -7.79 -8.22 -11.22
CA ARG A 67 -8.26 -6.97 -10.60
C ARG A 67 -7.10 -6.06 -10.19
N LEU A 68 -6.09 -6.64 -9.55
CA LEU A 68 -4.89 -5.95 -9.11
C LEU A 68 -4.15 -5.34 -10.31
N ASP A 69 -3.97 -6.10 -11.39
CA ASP A 69 -3.31 -5.60 -12.60
C ASP A 69 -4.08 -4.46 -13.26
N ALA A 70 -5.41 -4.56 -13.31
CA ALA A 70 -6.26 -3.51 -13.85
C ALA A 70 -6.20 -2.24 -12.99
N ALA A 71 -6.21 -2.38 -11.66
CA ALA A 71 -6.04 -1.28 -10.71
C ALA A 71 -4.69 -0.59 -10.90
N ARG A 72 -3.58 -1.35 -10.95
CA ARG A 72 -2.23 -0.82 -11.20
C ARG A 72 -2.19 -0.01 -12.50
N LYS A 73 -2.77 -0.52 -13.59
CA LYS A 73 -2.82 0.19 -14.88
C LYS A 73 -3.56 1.54 -14.79
N ARG A 74 -4.73 1.57 -14.14
CA ARG A 74 -5.51 2.81 -13.96
C ARG A 74 -4.78 3.83 -13.09
N LEU A 75 -4.13 3.40 -12.01
CA LEU A 75 -3.35 4.28 -11.15
C LEU A 75 -2.14 4.86 -11.87
N LEU A 76 -1.41 4.05 -12.64
CA LEU A 76 -0.27 4.54 -13.42
C LEU A 76 -0.68 5.58 -14.47
N GLN A 77 -1.85 5.42 -15.10
CA GLN A 77 -2.40 6.44 -16.00
C GLN A 77 -2.72 7.75 -15.27
N THR A 78 -3.08 7.67 -13.99
CA THR A 78 -3.41 8.83 -13.16
C THR A 78 -2.15 9.53 -12.62
N LEU A 79 -1.11 8.78 -12.27
CA LEU A 79 0.14 9.31 -11.70
C LEU A 79 1.03 10.02 -12.72
N GLY A 80 0.90 9.69 -14.02
CA GLY A 80 1.72 10.28 -15.08
C GLY A 80 3.20 9.95 -14.88
N GLU A 81 4.04 10.96 -14.62
CA GLU A 81 5.48 10.82 -14.40
C GLU A 81 5.89 10.64 -12.92
N LEU A 82 4.96 10.84 -11.99
CA LEU A 82 5.23 10.68 -10.55
C LEU A 82 5.67 9.24 -10.27
N GLY A 83 6.85 9.09 -9.66
CA GLY A 83 7.40 7.77 -9.31
C GLY A 83 8.07 7.01 -10.45
N ARG A 84 8.20 7.58 -11.66
CA ARG A 84 9.13 7.02 -12.65
C ARG A 84 10.55 7.18 -12.15
N SER A 85 11.30 6.09 -12.10
CA SER A 85 12.75 6.16 -12.08
C SER A 85 13.18 6.91 -13.34
N VAL A 86 13.82 8.08 -13.18
CA VAL A 86 14.57 8.67 -14.28
C VAL A 86 15.68 7.68 -14.57
N ASP A 87 15.58 6.96 -15.68
CA ASP A 87 16.64 6.07 -16.15
C ASP A 87 17.93 6.90 -16.18
N LYS A 88 18.85 6.59 -15.26
CA LYS A 88 20.22 7.11 -15.34
C LYS A 88 20.87 6.32 -16.46
N SER A 89 20.81 6.88 -17.67
CA SER A 89 21.65 6.50 -18.81
C SER A 89 23.13 6.66 -18.46
#